data_AF-A0A9D9EC71-F1
#
_entry.id   AF-A0A9D9EC71-F1
#
_cell.length_a   1.000
_cell.length_b   1.000
_cell.length_c   1.000
_cell.angle_alpha   90.00
_cell.angle_beta   90.00
_cell.angle_gamma   90.00
#
_symmetry.space_group_name_H-M   'P 1'
#
loop_
_entity.id
_entity.type
_entity.pdbx_description
1 polymer ?
#
loop_
_entity_poly.entity_id
_entity_poly.type
_entity_poly.pdbx_seq_one_letter_code
_entity_poly.pdbx_strand_id
1 'polypeptide(L)'
;MGIKVSYLSRVLLLLYFAAVCLLCFLKVGNGLNMNDVWLGFPRDKVLHFLMFLPFPMLMYLAFHKAVGKPWSLILFLAFAIVTGALAGGAIELIQKATGYRSCDIADFRADCIGLFAGSLITLIYAAISKKW
;
A
#
# COMPACT_ATOMS: atom_id res chain seq x y z
N MET A 1 -22.08 5.25 -13.76
CA MET A 1 -21.32 5.95 -12.70
C MET A 1 -19.80 5.84 -12.94
N GLY A 2 -19.31 6.02 -14.18
CA GLY A 2 -18.07 5.34 -14.62
C GLY A 2 -16.82 6.18 -14.93
N ILE A 3 -16.90 7.52 -14.98
CA ILE A 3 -15.77 8.36 -15.42
C ILE A 3 -15.27 9.28 -14.29
N LYS A 4 -16.15 10.04 -13.63
CA LYS A 4 -15.76 10.97 -12.54
C LYS A 4 -15.15 10.26 -11.33
N VAL A 5 -15.67 9.09 -10.96
CA VAL A 5 -15.13 8.28 -9.84
C VAL A 5 -13.70 7.82 -10.14
N SER A 6 -13.40 7.40 -11.38
CA SER A 6 -12.07 6.94 -11.77
C SER A 6 -11.01 8.05 -11.71
N TYR A 7 -11.35 9.29 -12.09
CA TYR A 7 -10.43 10.43 -11.95
C TYR A 7 -10.14 10.76 -10.48
N LEU A 8 -11.17 10.82 -9.63
CA LEU A 8 -11.00 11.06 -8.21
C LEU A 8 -10.12 9.98 -7.56
N SER A 9 -10.37 8.70 -7.86
CA SER A 9 -9.57 7.59 -7.33
C SER A 9 -8.11 7.63 -7.78
N ARG A 10 -7.82 8.10 -9.00
CA ARG A 10 -6.45 8.29 -9.47
C ARG A 10 -5.75 9.43 -8.75
N VAL A 11 -6.45 10.55 -8.52
CA VAL A 11 -5.92 11.67 -7.73
C VAL A 11 -5.63 11.20 -6.30
N LEU A 12 -6.55 10.45 -5.68
CA LEU A 12 -6.34 9.87 -4.35
C LEU A 12 -5.15 8.91 -4.33
N LEU A 13 -4.94 8.08 -5.35
CA LEU A 13 -3.78 7.21 -5.45
C LEU A 13 -2.46 8.00 -5.56
N LEU A 14 -2.44 9.10 -6.31
CA LEU A 14 -1.28 9.98 -6.41
C LEU A 14 -0.98 10.68 -5.07
N LEU A 15 -2.00 11.22 -4.42
CA LEU A 15 -1.87 11.84 -3.09
C LEU A 15 -1.41 10.82 -2.05
N TYR A 16 -1.93 9.60 -2.12
CA TYR A 16 -1.49 8.48 -1.30
C TYR A 16 0.00 8.19 -1.49
N PHE A 17 0.47 8.05 -2.73
CA PHE A 17 1.90 7.84 -3.00
C PHE A 17 2.76 9.00 -2.51
N ALA A 18 2.33 10.24 -2.73
CA ALA A 18 3.02 11.42 -2.23
C ALA A 18 3.12 11.40 -0.69
N ALA A 19 2.05 11.02 0.00
CA ALA A 19 2.03 10.87 1.45
C ALA A 19 2.96 9.75 1.92
N VAL A 20 2.96 8.58 1.27
CA VAL A 20 3.87 7.46 1.58
C VAL A 20 5.33 7.90 1.42
N CYS A 21 5.69 8.50 0.29
CA CYS A 21 7.03 9.03 0.07
C CYS A 21 7.41 10.08 1.12
N LEU A 22 6.50 10.99 1.46
CA LEU A 22 6.74 11.99 2.49
C LEU A 22 6.98 11.33 3.86
N LEU A 23 6.19 10.35 4.26
CA LEU A 23 6.37 9.63 5.52
C LEU A 23 7.70 8.84 5.56
N CYS A 24 8.10 8.23 4.45
CA CYS A 24 9.32 7.44 4.36
C CYS A 24 10.60 8.29 4.28
N PHE A 25 10.55 9.45 3.62
CA PHE A 25 11.74 10.27 3.35
C PHE A 25 11.85 11.53 4.22
N LEU A 26 10.80 11.91 4.92
CA LEU A 26 10.87 13.06 5.82
C LEU A 26 11.64 12.69 7.08
N LYS A 27 12.75 13.40 7.30
CA LYS A 27 13.55 13.29 8.51
C LYS A 27 12.82 13.97 9.67
N VAL A 28 12.00 13.20 10.39
CA VAL A 28 11.39 13.69 11.63
C VAL A 28 12.50 13.80 12.68
N GLY A 29 12.65 14.97 13.31
CA GLY A 29 13.58 15.17 14.43
C GLY A 29 13.22 14.28 15.63
N ASN A 30 14.03 14.34 16.70
CA ASN A 30 14.03 13.48 17.91
C ASN A 30 12.69 13.28 18.67
N GLY A 31 11.54 13.73 18.16
CA GLY A 31 10.23 13.67 18.83
C GLY A 31 9.39 12.42 18.57
N LEU A 32 9.69 11.59 17.57
CA LEU A 32 8.99 10.32 17.36
C LEU A 32 9.93 9.14 17.62
N ASN A 33 9.80 8.53 18.80
CA ASN A 33 10.53 7.30 19.11
C ASN A 33 9.89 6.14 18.34
N MET A 34 10.42 5.85 17.15
CA MET A 34 9.94 4.76 16.28
C MET A 34 10.27 3.36 16.84
N ASN A 35 11.14 3.30 17.86
CA ASN A 35 11.48 2.10 18.61
C ASN A 35 10.43 1.71 19.66
N ASP A 36 9.39 2.53 19.85
CA ASP A 36 8.30 2.19 20.75
C ASP A 36 7.53 0.97 20.22
N VAL A 37 7.09 0.11 21.13
CA VAL A 37 6.23 -1.03 20.82
C VAL A 37 4.78 -0.58 20.82
N TRP A 38 4.03 -0.89 19.75
CA TRP A 38 2.59 -0.70 19.67
C TRP A 38 1.92 -2.03 19.33
N LEU A 39 0.92 -2.44 20.12
CA LEU A 39 0.23 -3.74 19.98
C LEU A 39 1.17 -4.96 20.01
N GLY A 40 2.31 -4.86 20.70
CA GLY A 40 3.31 -5.93 20.78
C GLY A 40 4.30 -5.98 19.62
N PHE A 41 4.17 -5.09 18.63
CA PHE A 41 5.09 -4.97 17.48
C PHE A 41 5.82 -3.63 17.49
N PRO A 42 7.04 -3.52 16.91
CA PRO A 42 7.68 -2.22 16.74
C PRO A 42 6.79 -1.28 15.91
N ARG A 43 6.62 -0.04 16.37
CA ARG A 43 5.70 0.95 15.76
C ARG A 43 5.98 1.17 14.28
N ASP A 44 7.24 1.20 13.88
CA ASP A 44 7.66 1.36 12.48
C ASP A 44 7.05 0.26 11.56
N LYS A 45 7.07 -1.00 12.00
CA LYS A 45 6.49 -2.13 11.25
C LYS A 45 4.99 -1.98 11.07
N VAL A 46 4.29 -1.50 12.10
CA VAL A 46 2.84 -1.28 12.01
C VAL A 46 2.53 -0.13 11.04
N LEU A 47 3.35 0.93 11.03
CA LEU A 47 3.21 2.01 10.07
C LEU A 47 3.43 1.52 8.64
N HIS A 48 4.48 0.74 8.38
CA HIS A 48 4.74 0.12 7.08
C HIS A 48 3.54 -0.73 6.59
N PHE A 49 3.01 -1.59 7.46
CA PHE A 49 1.79 -2.36 7.17
C PHE A 49 0.60 -1.44 6.81
N LEU A 50 0.32 -0.43 7.64
CA LEU A 50 -0.81 0.49 7.44
C LEU A 50 -0.63 1.37 6.19
N MET A 51 0.61 1.69 5.84
CA MET A 51 0.93 2.48 4.66
C MET A 51 0.64 1.68 3.39
N PHE A 52 0.94 0.38 3.34
CA PHE A 52 0.72 -0.43 2.14
C PHE A 52 -0.67 -1.08 2.05
N LEU A 53 -1.41 -1.18 3.15
CA LEU A 53 -2.76 -1.74 3.18
C LEU A 53 -3.78 -1.05 2.25
N PRO A 54 -3.83 0.29 2.12
CA PRO A 54 -4.76 0.98 1.21
C PRO A 54 -4.44 0.78 -0.27
N PHE A 55 -3.21 0.39 -0.62
CA PHE A 55 -2.73 0.40 -2.00
C PHE A 55 -3.58 -0.46 -2.96
N PRO A 56 -3.89 -1.75 -2.66
CA PRO A 56 -4.69 -2.57 -3.57
C PRO A 56 -6.12 -2.05 -3.77
N MET A 57 -6.71 -1.45 -2.73
CA MET A 57 -8.04 -0.84 -2.80
C MET A 57 -8.05 0.36 -3.74
N LEU A 58 -7.06 1.26 -3.59
CA LEU A 58 -6.93 2.44 -4.44
C LEU A 58 -6.62 2.06 -5.89
N MET A 59 -5.76 1.08 -6.11
CA MET A 59 -5.50 0.52 -7.44
C MET A 59 -6.78 -0.01 -8.08
N TYR A 60 -7.56 -0.79 -7.34
CA TYR A 60 -8.83 -1.34 -7.82
C TYR A 60 -9.82 -0.23 -8.21
N LEU A 61 -10.01 0.78 -7.36
CA LEU A 61 -10.90 1.90 -7.65
C LEU A 61 -10.41 2.77 -8.83
N ALA A 62 -9.10 2.93 -8.99
CA ALA A 62 -8.51 3.78 -10.02
C ALA A 62 -8.51 3.13 -11.42
N PHE A 63 -8.33 1.81 -11.49
CA PHE A 63 -7.98 1.13 -12.74
C PHE A 63 -8.79 -0.13 -13.06
N HIS A 64 -9.42 -0.80 -12.09
CA HIS A 64 -10.20 -1.99 -12.40
C HIS A 64 -11.54 -1.63 -13.05
N LYS A 65 -11.82 -2.23 -14.21
CA LYS A 65 -13.02 -1.93 -15.02
C LYS A 65 -13.79 -3.17 -15.43
N ALA A 66 -13.27 -4.36 -15.19
CA ALA A 66 -13.96 -5.60 -15.53
C ALA A 66 -15.05 -5.88 -14.49
N VAL A 67 -16.24 -6.22 -14.97
CA VAL A 67 -17.36 -6.68 -14.15
C VAL A 67 -17.86 -7.97 -14.80
N GLY A 68 -18.27 -8.93 -13.99
CA GLY A 68 -18.69 -10.29 -14.33
C GLY A 68 -17.57 -11.34 -14.46
N LYS A 69 -16.31 -11.02 -14.13
CA LYS A 69 -15.12 -11.83 -14.45
C LYS A 69 -14.17 -12.00 -13.24
N PRO A 70 -14.40 -13.00 -12.35
CA PRO A 70 -13.57 -13.22 -11.16
C PRO A 70 -12.07 -13.37 -11.43
N TRP A 71 -11.70 -14.07 -12.51
CA TRP A 71 -10.30 -14.22 -12.91
C TRP A 71 -9.63 -12.89 -13.25
N SER A 72 -10.38 -11.94 -13.82
CA SER A 72 -9.86 -10.60 -14.10
C SER A 72 -9.55 -9.84 -12.81
N LEU A 73 -10.34 -10.04 -11.76
CA LEU A 73 -10.10 -9.44 -10.45
C LEU A 73 -8.89 -10.06 -9.77
N ILE A 74 -8.78 -11.40 -9.77
CA ILE A 74 -7.64 -12.11 -9.15
C ILE A 74 -6.33 -11.69 -9.81
N LEU A 75 -6.27 -11.68 -11.16
CA LEU A 75 -5.09 -11.23 -11.89
C LEU A 75 -4.75 -9.76 -11.63
N PHE A 76 -5.77 -8.90 -11.51
CA PHE A 76 -5.58 -7.50 -11.18
C PHE A 76 -5.00 -7.32 -9.76
N LEU A 77 -5.50 -8.06 -8.77
CA LEU A 77 -5.00 -8.01 -7.40
C LEU A 77 -3.57 -8.58 -7.30
N ALA A 78 -3.27 -9.65 -8.03
CA ALA A 78 -1.91 -10.17 -8.13
C ALA A 78 -0.96 -9.12 -8.73
N PHE A 79 -1.39 -8.43 -9.79
CA PHE A 79 -0.64 -7.32 -10.36
C PHE A 79 -0.43 -6.19 -9.34
N ALA A 80 -1.48 -5.79 -8.61
CA ALA A 80 -1.39 -4.77 -7.57
C ALA A 80 -0.39 -5.16 -6.46
N ILE A 81 -0.42 -6.41 -5.99
CA ILE A 81 0.56 -6.91 -5.00
C ILE A 81 1.99 -6.78 -5.55
N VAL A 82 2.24 -7.22 -6.78
CA VAL A 82 3.57 -7.16 -7.40
C VAL A 82 4.04 -5.71 -7.53
N THR A 83 3.23 -4.81 -8.07
CA THR A 83 3.61 -3.40 -8.22
C THR A 83 3.80 -2.69 -6.88
N GLY A 84 2.98 -3.03 -5.88
CA GLY A 84 3.10 -2.51 -4.53
C GLY A 84 4.39 -2.97 -3.85
N ALA A 85 4.73 -4.26 -3.98
CA ALA A 85 5.96 -4.81 -3.43
C ALA A 85 7.19 -4.19 -4.12
N LEU A 86 7.16 -4.00 -5.44
CA LEU A 86 8.22 -3.28 -6.14
C LEU A 86 8.37 -1.83 -5.62
N ALA A 87 7.27 -1.14 -5.33
CA ALA A 87 7.30 0.20 -4.77
C ALA A 87 7.88 0.24 -3.34
N GLY A 88 7.46 -0.68 -2.45
CA GLY A 88 8.01 -0.80 -1.09
C GLY A 88 9.49 -1.14 -1.09
N GLY A 89 9.90 -2.11 -1.91
CA GLY A 89 11.31 -2.45 -2.10
C GLY A 89 12.14 -1.29 -2.65
N ALA A 90 11.59 -0.52 -3.59
CA ALA A 90 12.26 0.68 -4.08
C ALA A 90 12.41 1.75 -2.99
N ILE A 91 11.39 1.99 -2.17
CA ILE A 91 11.44 2.94 -1.06
C ILE A 91 12.52 2.55 -0.05
N GLU A 92 12.56 1.28 0.36
CA GLU A 92 13.59 0.72 1.25
C GLU A 92 15.02 0.93 0.71
N LEU A 93 15.23 0.65 -0.58
CA LEU A 93 16.52 0.84 -1.24
C LEU A 93 16.91 2.32 -1.31
N ILE A 94 15.95 3.21 -1.55
CA ILE A 94 16.20 4.66 -1.57
C ILE A 94 16.50 5.15 -0.14
N GLN A 95 15.76 4.72 0.87
CA GLN A 95 16.02 5.06 2.28
C GLN A 95 17.41 4.60 2.72
N LYS A 96 17.88 3.45 2.24
CA LYS A 96 19.27 3.03 2.44
C LYS A 96 20.27 4.01 1.82
N ALA A 97 19.98 4.50 0.62
CA ALA A 97 20.86 5.41 -0.11
C ALA A 97 20.91 6.82 0.53
N THR A 98 19.89 7.21 1.31
CA THR A 98 19.89 8.52 2.00
C THR A 98 20.73 8.53 3.28
N GLY A 99 21.16 7.37 3.80
CA GLY A 99 22.11 7.25 4.90
C GLY A 99 21.56 7.58 6.31
N TYR A 100 20.32 8.04 6.43
CA TYR A 100 19.68 8.32 7.73
C TYR A 100 18.68 7.24 8.18
N ARG A 101 18.35 6.26 7.32
CA ARG A 101 17.55 5.08 7.66
C ARG A 101 18.27 3.81 7.20
N SER A 102 18.17 2.75 7.98
CA SER A 102 18.61 1.41 7.59
C SER A 102 17.59 0.76 6.67
N CYS A 103 18.05 -0.01 5.68
CA CYS A 103 17.18 -0.95 4.98
C CYS A 103 16.89 -2.12 5.91
N ASP A 104 15.62 -2.36 6.19
CA ASP A 104 15.19 -3.43 7.08
C ASP A 104 14.18 -4.35 6.35
N ILE A 105 14.60 -5.59 6.17
CA ILE A 105 13.76 -6.61 5.53
C ILE A 105 12.45 -6.84 6.28
N ALA A 106 12.38 -6.54 7.57
CA ALA A 106 11.15 -6.63 8.35
C ALA A 106 10.15 -5.50 7.99
N ASP A 107 10.61 -4.33 7.55
CA ASP A 107 9.72 -3.27 7.03
C ASP A 107 9.13 -3.71 5.69
N PHE A 108 9.98 -4.21 4.79
CA PHE A 108 9.51 -4.78 3.53
C PHE A 108 8.51 -5.94 3.70
N ARG A 109 8.71 -6.78 4.72
CA ARG A 109 7.74 -7.83 5.07
C ARG A 109 6.42 -7.24 5.54
N ALA A 110 6.44 -6.21 6.38
CA ALA A 110 5.23 -5.54 6.84
C ALA A 110 4.46 -4.90 5.67
N ASP A 111 5.18 -4.28 4.72
CA ASP A 111 4.59 -3.75 3.48
C ASP A 111 3.87 -4.85 2.69
N CYS A 112 4.54 -6.00 2.49
CA CYS A 112 3.96 -7.14 1.78
C CYS A 112 2.70 -7.67 2.48
N ILE A 113 2.72 -7.81 3.82
CA ILE A 113 1.54 -8.25 4.59
C ILE A 113 0.40 -7.24 4.43
N GLY A 114 0.70 -5.93 4.41
CA GLY A 114 -0.26 -4.87 4.12
C GLY A 114 -0.90 -5.04 2.74
N LEU A 115 -0.10 -5.28 1.71
CA LEU A 115 -0.58 -5.53 0.35
C LEU A 115 -1.50 -6.75 0.25
N PHE A 116 -1.14 -7.86 0.91
CA PHE A 116 -1.98 -9.06 0.93
C PHE A 116 -3.31 -8.79 1.67
N ALA A 117 -3.27 -8.15 2.84
CA ALA A 117 -4.46 -7.80 3.60
C ALA A 117 -5.38 -6.85 2.82
N GLY A 118 -4.82 -5.80 2.21
CA GLY A 118 -5.57 -4.86 1.36
C GLY A 118 -6.22 -5.54 0.16
N SER A 119 -5.53 -6.51 -0.44
CA SER A 119 -6.05 -7.29 -1.56
C SER A 119 -7.20 -8.20 -1.15
N LEU A 120 -7.10 -8.83 0.02
CA LEU A 120 -8.18 -9.65 0.60
C LEU A 120 -9.42 -8.80 0.89
N ILE A 121 -9.25 -7.62 1.51
CA ILE A 121 -10.34 -6.66 1.74
C ILE A 121 -11.01 -6.28 0.42
N THR A 122 -10.21 -6.00 -0.61
CA THR A 122 -10.71 -5.62 -1.94
C THR A 122 -11.50 -6.76 -2.59
N LEU A 123 -11.01 -8.00 -2.47
CA LEU A 123 -11.69 -9.18 -2.99
C LEU A 123 -13.06 -9.39 -2.31
N ILE A 124 -13.10 -9.29 -0.98
CA ILE A 124 -14.33 -9.39 -0.18
C ILE A 124 -15.32 -8.28 -0.59
N TYR A 125 -14.84 -7.03 -0.69
CA TYR A 125 -15.67 -5.91 -1.14
C TYR A 125 -16.28 -6.16 -2.52
N ALA A 126 -15.49 -6.63 -3.48
CA ALA A 126 -15.97 -6.93 -4.82
C ALA A 126 -16.99 -8.08 -4.80
N ALA A 127 -16.81 -9.08 -3.93
CA ALA A 127 -17.69 -10.24 -3.79
C ALA A 127 -19.07 -9.85 -3.30
N ILE A 128 -19.11 -9.10 -2.20
CA ILE A 128 -20.34 -8.60 -1.60
C ILE A 128 -21.05 -7.63 -2.57
N SER A 129 -20.28 -6.81 -3.29
CA SER A 129 -20.84 -5.86 -4.26
C SER A 129 -21.31 -6.50 -5.56
N LYS A 130 -21.14 -7.82 -5.77
CA LYS A 130 -21.35 -8.50 -7.05
C LYS A 130 -20.64 -7.82 -8.22
N LYS A 131 -19.48 -7.22 -7.95
CA LYS A 131 -18.61 -6.52 -8.91
C LYS A 131 -17.46 -7.39 -9.42
N TRP A 132 -17.52 -8.69 -9.14
CA TRP A 132 -16.63 -9.68 -9.76
C TRP A 132 -16.84 -9.64 -11.23
#